data_AF-A0A9D9Q0H5-F1
#
_entry.id   AF-A0A9D9Q0H5-F1
#
_cell.length_a   1.000
_cell.length_b   1.000
_cell.length_c   1.000
_cell.angle_alpha   90.00
_cell.angle_beta   90.00
_cell.angle_gamma   90.00
#
_symmetry.space_group_name_H-M   'P 1'
#
loop_
_entity.id
_entity.type
_entity.pdbx_description
1 polymer ?
#
loop_
_entity_poly.entity_id
_entity_poly.type
_entity_poly.pdbx_seq_one_letter_code
_entity_poly.pdbx_strand_id
1 'polypeptide(L)' 'MKMDIRNLESDSPVQPKVFEAFTGEDNQIYLKVKKEKSHETVLWDDVLYQMNKFKNKIQRSIGIN' A
#
# COMPACT_ATOMS: atom_id res chain seq x y z
N MET A 1 2.74 4.67 15.77
CA MET A 1 1.92 5.75 15.17
C MET A 1 0.91 5.13 14.22
N LYS A 2 -0.27 5.73 13.99
CA LYS A 2 -1.28 5.25 13.01
C LYS A 2 -1.67 6.37 12.05
N MET A 3 -1.83 6.06 10.77
CA MET A 3 -2.17 7.02 9.73
C MET A 3 -3.10 6.39 8.67
N ASP A 4 -4.14 7.10 8.28
CA ASP A 4 -5.01 6.67 7.17
C ASP A 4 -4.35 7.01 5.83
N ILE A 5 -4.29 6.05 4.91
CA ILE A 5 -4.00 6.29 3.50
C ILE A 5 -5.32 6.39 2.76
N ARG A 6 -5.55 7.54 2.11
CA ARG A 6 -6.81 7.88 1.44
C ARG A 6 -6.69 7.81 -0.08
N ASN A 7 -7.82 7.62 -0.75
CA ASN A 7 -7.88 7.67 -2.21
C ASN A 7 -7.81 9.14 -2.66
N LEU A 8 -6.66 9.55 -3.18
CA LEU A 8 -6.44 10.91 -3.66
C LEU A 8 -7.15 11.20 -4.99
N GLU A 9 -7.57 10.17 -5.74
CA GLU A 9 -8.30 10.30 -7.00
C GLU A 9 -9.82 10.46 -6.80
N SER A 10 -10.31 10.42 -5.55
CA SER A 10 -11.73 10.57 -5.27
C SER A 10 -12.14 12.04 -5.25
N ASP A 11 -13.16 12.38 -6.04
CA ASP A 11 -13.80 13.71 -6.02
C ASP A 11 -14.68 13.97 -4.78
N SER A 12 -14.72 13.03 -3.83
CA SER A 12 -15.46 13.18 -2.59
C SER A 12 -14.82 14.25 -1.69
N PRO A 13 -15.60 15.15 -1.06
CA PRO A 13 -15.09 16.11 -0.08
C PRO A 13 -14.35 15.45 1.09
N VAL A 14 -14.72 14.20 1.39
CA VAL A 14 -14.00 13.32 2.31
C VAL A 14 -13.47 12.16 1.50
N GLN A 15 -12.17 12.20 1.19
CA GLN A 15 -11.52 11.12 0.46
C GLN A 15 -11.66 9.81 1.24
N PRO A 16 -12.16 8.73 0.58
CA PRO A 16 -12.37 7.46 1.24
C PRO A 16 -11.05 6.85 1.68
N LYS A 17 -11.05 6.26 2.87
CA LYS A 17 -9.91 5.52 3.40
C LYS A 17 -9.73 4.23 2.60
N VAL A 18 -8.51 3.97 2.17
CA VAL A 18 -8.16 2.77 1.39
C VAL A 18 -7.37 1.80 2.24
N PHE A 19 -6.39 2.30 2.98
CA PHE A 19 -5.53 1.51 3.86
C PHE A 19 -5.31 2.24 5.20
N GLU A 20 -5.00 1.50 6.25
CA GLU A 20 -4.49 2.05 7.51
C GLU A 20 -3.03 1.65 7.67
N ALA A 21 -2.13 2.62 7.78
CA ALA A 21 -0.71 2.38 8.05
C ALA A 21 -0.45 2.50 9.55
N PHE A 22 0.36 1.61 10.12
CA PHE A 22 0.73 1.67 11.53
C PHE A 22 2.13 1.13 11.80
N THR A 23 2.75 1.62 12.88
CA THR A 23 4.02 1.09 13.40
C THR A 23 3.74 -0.10 14.33
N GLY A 24 4.37 -1.24 14.09
CA GLY A 24 4.35 -2.42 14.95
C GLY A 24 5.29 -2.30 16.16
N GLU A 25 5.27 -3.30 17.05
CA GLU A 25 6.14 -3.36 18.24
C GLU A 25 7.62 -3.57 17.88
N ASP A 26 7.87 -4.13 16.71
CA ASP A 26 9.17 -4.31 16.08
C ASP A 26 9.71 -3.04 15.38
N ASN A 27 9.03 -1.90 15.57
CA ASN A 27 9.28 -0.63 14.86
C ASN A 27 9.15 -0.72 13.32
N GLN A 28 8.54 -1.78 12.79
CA GLN A 28 8.26 -1.89 11.36
C GLN A 28 6.94 -1.22 10.98
N ILE A 29 6.81 -0.83 9.71
CA ILE A 29 5.59 -0.20 9.18
C ILE A 29 4.74 -1.28 8.51
N TYR A 30 3.48 -1.34 8.91
CA TYR A 30 2.49 -2.26 8.37
C TYR A 30 1.33 -1.51 7.73
N LEU A 31 0.76 -2.10 6.67
CA LEU A 31 -0.51 -1.69 6.09
C LEU A 31 -1.58 -2.70 6.48
N LYS A 32 -2.69 -2.19 7.02
CA LYS A 32 -3.92 -2.94 7.23
C LYS A 32 -4.86 -2.71 6.05
N VAL A 33 -5.14 -3.78 5.33
CA VAL A 33 -6.04 -3.81 4.18
C VAL A 33 -7.37 -4.42 4.62
N LYS A 34 -8.47 -3.72 4.34
CA LYS A 34 -9.80 -4.26 4.59
C LYS A 34 -10.21 -5.18 3.44
N LYS A 35 -10.50 -6.44 3.74
CA LYS A 35 -11.21 -7.39 2.87
C LYS A 35 -12.68 -7.46 3.29
N GLU A 36 -13.53 -8.05 2.45
CA GLU A 36 -14.99 -8.11 2.67
C GLU A 36 -15.40 -8.61 4.07
N LYS A 37 -14.66 -9.56 4.64
CA LYS A 37 -14.96 -10.18 5.95
C LYS A 37 -13.77 -10.22 6.92
N SER A 38 -12.62 -9.70 6.52
CA SER A 38 -11.40 -9.77 7.33
C SER A 38 -10.52 -8.56 7.11
N HIS A 39 -9.52 -8.40 7.95
CA HIS A 39 -8.41 -7.49 7.69
C HIS A 39 -7.17 -8.33 7.46
N GLU A 40 -6.41 -7.96 6.44
CA GLU A 40 -5.07 -8.50 6.22
C GLU A 40 -4.06 -7.42 6.59
N THR A 41 -2.95 -7.84 7.19
CA THR A 41 -1.84 -6.97 7.51
C THR A 41 -0.68 -7.35 6.60
N VAL A 42 -0.07 -6.36 5.96
CA VAL A 42 1.06 -6.55 5.04
C VAL A 42 2.20 -5.63 5.49
N LEU A 43 3.44 -6.14 5.48
CA LEU A 43 4.62 -5.34 5.77
C LEU A 43 4.87 -4.33 4.64
N TRP A 44 5.18 -3.07 4.98
CA TRP A 44 5.44 -2.02 3.99
C TRP A 44 6.62 -2.35 3.08
N ASP A 45 7.67 -2.97 3.62
CA ASP A 45 8.85 -3.36 2.83
C ASP A 45 8.52 -4.40 1.76
N ASP A 46 7.60 -5.33 2.05
CA ASP A 46 7.11 -6.29 1.06
C ASP A 46 6.36 -5.56 -0.07
N VAL A 47 5.55 -4.56 0.27
CA VAL A 47 4.83 -3.74 -0.71
C VAL A 47 5.82 -3.01 -1.62
N LEU A 48 6.83 -2.35 -1.04
CA LEU A 48 7.88 -1.66 -1.80
C LEU A 48 8.64 -2.62 -2.72
N TYR A 49 9.00 -3.80 -2.20
CA TYR A 49 9.70 -4.82 -2.99
C TYR A 49 8.86 -5.28 -4.18
N GLN A 50 7.58 -5.60 -3.97
CA GLN A 50 6.69 -6.00 -5.07
C GLN A 50 6.51 -4.87 -6.08
N MET A 51 6.29 -3.62 -5.64
CA MET A 51 6.17 -2.47 -6.53
C MET A 51 7.41 -2.29 -7.41
N ASN A 52 8.60 -2.36 -6.83
CA ASN A 52 9.85 -2.28 -7.58
C ASN A 52 9.99 -3.43 -8.58
N LYS A 53 9.64 -4.66 -8.17
CA LYS A 53 9.66 -5.83 -9.05
C LYS A 53 8.69 -5.67 -10.23
N PHE A 54 7.48 -5.19 -9.99
CA PHE A 54 6.48 -4.93 -11.03
C PHE A 54 6.92 -3.81 -11.98
N LYS A 55 7.43 -2.70 -11.45
CA LYS A 55 7.97 -1.60 -12.26
C LYS A 55 9.07 -2.09 -13.20
N ASN A 56 10.03 -2.85 -12.68
CA ASN A 56 11.11 -3.43 -13.47
C ASN A 56 10.59 -4.41 -14.54
N LYS A 57 9.56 -5.20 -14.22
CA LYS A 57 8.92 -6.11 -15.18
C LYS A 57 8.23 -5.34 -16.31
N ILE A 58 7.50 -4.27 -15.98
CA ILE A 58 6.81 -3.42 -16.96
C ILE A 58 7.84 -2.74 -17.87
N GLN A 59 8.87 -2.10 -17.31
CA GLN A 59 9.95 -1.45 -18.07
C GLN A 59 10.60 -2.39 -19.09
N ARG A 60 10.92 -3.63 -18.67
CA ARG A 60 11.42 -4.67 -19.58
C ARG A 60 10.42 -5.05 -20.67
N SER A 61 9.13 -5.12 -20.36
CA SER A 61 8.09 -5.48 -21.34
C SER A 61 7.81 -4.40 -22.38
N ILE A 62 8.10 -3.12 -22.06
CA ILE A 62 7.92 -1.98 -22.97
C ILE A 62 9.24 -1.50 -23.61
N GLY A 63 10.35 -2.20 -23.39
CA GLY A 63 11.65 -1.92 -24.01
C GLY A 63 12.35 -0.65 -23.50
N ILE A 64 11.95 -0.12 -22.35
CA ILE A 64 12.61 1.03 -21.72
C ILE A 64 13.62 0.48 -20.69
N ASN A 65 14.92 0.63 -21.00
CA ASN A 65 16.03 0.30 -20.10
C ASN A 65 16.29 1.44 -19.10
#